data_AF-G7W9D3-F1
#
_entry.id   AF-G7W9D3-F1
#
_cell.length_a   1.000
_cell.length_b   1.000
_cell.length_c   1.000
_cell.angle_alpha   90.00
_cell.angle_beta   90.00
_cell.angle_gamma   90.00
#
_symmetry.space_group_name_H-M   'P 1'
#
loop_
_entity.id
_entity.type
_entity.pdbx_description
1 polymer ?
#
loop_
_entity_poly.entity_id
_entity_poly.type
_entity_poly.pdbx_seq_one_letter_code
_entity_poly.pdbx_strand_id
1 'polypeptide(L)'
;MHTPSIQEKKSQSKVNVKLCGFIFLIAILLFSLGINFLKTDVFTHYYNPDRHQIVEQDKDTMTIYAWKDSAGNIYTPSDSEVEYFPYGISALIIALLISGTVTYSLLTRKNRNVVFDKDILLRN
;
A
#
# COMPACT_ATOMS: atom_id res chain seq x y z
N MET A 1 -4.99 -31.98 -24.24
CA MET A 1 -5.51 -31.06 -23.20
C MET A 1 -5.26 -31.73 -21.86
N HIS A 2 -4.21 -31.34 -21.12
CA HIS A 2 -3.86 -32.00 -19.85
C HIS A 2 -4.65 -31.33 -18.72
N THR A 3 -5.65 -32.02 -18.19
CA THR A 3 -6.43 -31.54 -17.05
C THR A 3 -5.63 -31.79 -15.77
N PRO A 4 -5.32 -30.77 -14.96
CA PRO A 4 -4.51 -30.96 -13.76
C PRO A 4 -5.26 -31.78 -12.71
N SER A 5 -4.54 -32.63 -12.00
CA SER A 5 -5.11 -33.54 -10.99
C SER A 5 -5.62 -32.75 -9.76
N ILE A 6 -6.51 -33.37 -8.97
CA ILE A 6 -7.07 -32.72 -7.76
C ILE A 6 -5.96 -32.36 -6.75
N GLN A 7 -4.88 -33.15 -6.67
CA GLN A 7 -3.75 -32.88 -5.79
C GLN A 7 -2.90 -31.68 -6.26
N GLU A 8 -2.66 -31.54 -7.56
CA GLU A 8 -1.95 -30.38 -8.14
C GLU A 8 -2.71 -29.08 -7.87
N LYS A 9 -4.03 -29.08 -8.07
CA LYS A 9 -4.88 -27.92 -7.77
C LYS A 9 -4.79 -27.50 -6.29
N LYS A 10 -4.75 -28.47 -5.38
CA LYS A 10 -4.68 -28.23 -3.93
C LYS A 10 -3.31 -27.72 -3.48
N SER A 11 -2.23 -28.20 -4.09
CA SER A 11 -0.86 -27.73 -3.85
C SER A 11 -0.66 -26.29 -4.35
N GLN A 12 -1.12 -26.01 -5.57
CA GLN A 12 -1.03 -24.68 -6.19
C GLN A 12 -1.83 -23.62 -5.44
N SER A 13 -3.01 -23.99 -4.91
CA SER A 13 -3.82 -23.13 -4.05
C SER A 13 -3.07 -22.69 -2.78
N LYS A 14 -2.39 -23.60 -2.08
CA LYS A 14 -1.61 -23.27 -0.87
C LYS A 14 -0.47 -22.30 -1.16
N VAL A 15 0.21 -22.46 -2.29
CA VAL A 15 1.29 -21.56 -2.71
C VAL A 15 0.73 -20.18 -3.04
N ASN A 16 -0.40 -20.10 -3.75
CA ASN A 16 -1.04 -18.83 -4.08
C ASN A 16 -1.50 -18.08 -2.83
N VAL A 17 -2.09 -18.76 -1.83
CA VAL A 17 -2.51 -18.12 -0.57
C VAL A 17 -1.32 -17.52 0.17
N LYS A 18 -0.20 -18.26 0.28
CA LYS A 18 1.02 -17.75 0.92
C LYS A 18 1.58 -16.54 0.18
N LEU A 19 1.59 -16.60 -1.15
CA LEU A 19 2.07 -15.52 -2.00
C LEU A 19 1.21 -14.26 -1.84
N CYS A 20 -0.12 -14.41 -1.87
CA CYS A 20 -1.04 -13.30 -1.62
C CYS A 20 -0.84 -12.69 -0.23
N GLY A 21 -0.70 -13.53 0.80
CA GLY A 21 -0.42 -13.06 2.17
C GLY A 21 0.88 -12.27 2.25
N PHE A 22 1.94 -12.73 1.58
CA PHE A 22 3.22 -12.02 1.53
C PHE A 22 3.11 -10.66 0.81
N ILE A 23 2.47 -10.63 -0.37
CA ILE A 23 2.24 -9.38 -1.11
C ILE A 23 1.39 -8.40 -0.28
N PHE A 24 0.39 -8.90 0.42
CA PHE A 24 -0.46 -8.08 1.30
C PHE A 24 0.33 -7.45 2.45
N LEU A 25 1.19 -8.21 3.13
CA LEU A 25 2.05 -7.67 4.19
C LEU A 25 3.01 -6.59 3.67
N ILE A 26 3.61 -6.80 2.49
CA ILE A 26 4.45 -5.79 1.84
C ILE A 26 3.62 -4.55 1.50
N ALA A 27 2.41 -4.72 0.98
CA ALA A 27 1.54 -3.59 0.62
C ALA A 27 1.18 -2.74 1.84
N ILE A 28 0.94 -3.35 3.02
CA ILE A 28 0.73 -2.61 4.27
C ILE A 28 1.96 -1.78 4.62
N LEU A 29 3.16 -2.38 4.58
CA LEU A 29 4.40 -1.67 4.89
C LEU A 29 4.65 -0.50 3.94
N LEU A 30 4.49 -0.72 2.64
CA LEU A 30 4.64 0.33 1.62
C LEU A 30 3.57 1.42 1.76
N PHE A 31 2.34 1.05 2.13
CA PHE A 31 1.29 2.03 2.40
C PHE A 31 1.66 2.90 3.61
N SER A 32 2.09 2.31 4.73
CA SER A 32 2.51 3.07 5.91
C SER A 32 3.67 4.03 5.61
N LEU A 33 4.70 3.56 4.87
CA LEU A 33 5.81 4.39 4.43
C LEU A 33 5.35 5.49 3.47
N GLY A 34 4.48 5.15 2.52
CA GLY A 34 3.93 6.09 1.54
C GLY A 34 3.09 7.19 2.20
N ILE A 35 2.28 6.86 3.21
CA ILE A 35 1.53 7.86 3.99
C ILE A 35 2.49 8.79 4.73
N ASN A 36 3.54 8.25 5.34
CA ASN A 36 4.51 9.08 6.03
C ASN A 36 5.24 10.03 5.06
N PHE A 37 5.65 9.52 3.90
CA PHE A 37 6.24 10.32 2.83
C PHE A 37 5.28 11.40 2.31
N LEU A 38 4.01 11.05 2.06
CA LEU A 38 3.01 12.01 1.63
C LEU A 38 2.82 13.14 2.64
N LYS A 39 2.75 12.83 3.94
CA LYS A 39 2.65 13.86 4.98
C LYS A 39 3.93 14.68 5.10
N THR A 40 5.09 14.05 4.94
CA THR A 40 6.38 14.67 5.26
C THR A 40 6.89 15.55 4.12
N ASP A 41 6.81 15.06 2.88
CA ASP A 41 7.54 15.62 1.75
C ASP A 41 6.63 16.15 0.64
N VAL A 42 5.34 15.78 0.61
CA VAL A 42 4.41 16.15 -0.47
C VAL A 42 3.34 17.14 -0.02
N PHE A 43 2.61 16.79 1.04
CA PHE A 43 1.53 17.58 1.63
C PHE A 43 2.02 18.11 2.98
N THR A 44 2.99 19.00 2.93
CA THR A 44 3.70 19.50 4.11
C THR A 44 2.78 20.26 5.04
N HIS A 45 1.72 20.87 4.51
CA HIS A 45 0.72 21.59 5.30
C HIS A 45 -0.21 20.65 6.08
N TYR A 46 -0.29 19.36 5.72
CA TYR A 46 -1.16 18.41 6.44
C TYR A 46 -0.70 18.24 7.90
N TYR A 47 -1.65 18.15 8.83
CA TYR A 47 -1.33 18.03 10.25
C TYR A 47 -0.41 16.84 10.55
N ASN A 48 0.74 17.14 11.16
CA ASN A 48 1.71 16.17 11.63
C ASN A 48 2.07 16.52 13.09
N PRO A 49 1.77 15.66 14.07
CA PRO A 49 2.06 15.94 15.49
C PRO A 49 3.55 16.10 15.80
N ASP A 50 4.44 15.56 14.97
CA ASP A 50 5.89 15.67 15.17
C ASP A 50 6.44 17.04 14.70
N ARG A 51 5.68 17.80 13.91
CA ARG A 51 6.12 19.06 13.30
C ARG A 51 5.21 20.24 13.61
N HIS A 52 3.96 19.98 13.93
CA HIS A 52 2.93 21.00 14.08
C HIS A 52 2.40 21.06 15.50
N GLN A 53 2.16 22.29 15.96
CA GLN A 53 1.48 22.57 17.21
C GLN A 53 0.03 22.96 16.91
N ILE A 54 -0.90 22.39 17.67
CA ILE A 54 -2.33 22.74 17.56
C ILE A 54 -2.52 24.18 18.03
N VAL A 55 -3.17 24.99 17.20
CA VAL A 55 -3.49 26.39 17.50
C VAL A 55 -4.97 26.53 17.88
N GLU A 56 -5.83 25.83 17.15
CA GLU A 56 -7.28 25.88 17.35
C GLU A 56 -7.85 24.47 17.30
N GLN A 57 -8.57 24.10 18.36
CA GLN A 57 -9.21 22.81 18.51
C GLN A 57 -10.54 22.97 19.24
N ASP A 58 -11.57 22.30 18.74
CA ASP A 58 -12.84 22.17 19.42
C ASP A 58 -12.69 21.35 20.72
N LYS A 59 -13.18 21.88 21.84
CA LYS A 59 -12.99 21.26 23.16
C LYS A 59 -13.86 20.02 23.40
N ASP A 60 -14.95 19.89 22.68
CA ASP A 60 -15.94 18.83 22.89
C ASP A 60 -15.72 17.67 21.91
N THR A 61 -15.40 17.99 20.66
CA THR A 61 -15.18 17.02 19.57
C THR A 61 -13.72 16.70 19.32
N MET A 62 -12.79 17.47 19.89
CA MET A 62 -11.34 17.38 19.66
C MET A 62 -10.95 17.61 18.19
N THR A 63 -11.82 18.21 17.39
CA THR A 63 -11.56 18.55 15.99
C THR A 63 -10.51 19.66 15.89
N ILE A 64 -9.42 19.43 15.16
CA ILE A 64 -8.37 20.42 14.96
C ILE A 64 -8.75 21.33 13.78
N TYR A 65 -8.86 22.63 14.02
CA TYR A 65 -9.20 23.64 13.01
C TYR A 65 -7.98 24.41 12.50
N ALA A 66 -6.92 24.50 13.30
CA ALA A 66 -5.69 25.14 12.87
C ALA A 66 -4.47 24.56 13.58
N TRP A 67 -3.35 24.53 12.86
CA TRP A 67 -2.06 24.11 13.40
C TRP A 67 -0.92 24.95 12.81
N LYS A 68 0.18 25.01 13.54
CA LYS A 68 1.31 25.89 13.24
C LYS A 68 2.62 25.11 13.13
N ASP A 69 3.45 25.46 12.17
CA ASP A 69 4.81 24.92 12.06
C ASP A 69 5.85 25.64 12.93
N SER A 70 7.07 25.13 12.93
CA SER A 70 8.19 25.74 13.65
C SER A 70 8.61 27.12 13.10
N ALA A 71 8.25 27.45 11.85
CA ALA A 71 8.60 28.70 11.19
C ALA A 71 7.61 29.83 11.51
N GLY A 72 6.39 29.51 11.94
CA GLY A 72 5.38 30.50 12.25
C GLY A 72 4.08 30.38 11.48
N ASN A 73 4.06 29.57 10.42
CA ASN A 73 2.95 29.52 9.47
C ASN A 73 1.79 28.73 10.06
N ILE A 74 0.57 29.23 9.85
CA ILE A 74 -0.66 28.60 10.32
C ILE A 74 -1.37 27.98 9.12
N TYR A 75 -1.76 26.73 9.28
CA TYR A 75 -2.49 25.95 8.30
C TYR A 75 -3.85 25.53 8.86
N THR A 76 -4.79 25.29 7.97
CA THR A 76 -6.19 25.00 8.21
C THR A 76 -6.67 23.87 7.29
N PRO A 77 -7.83 23.25 7.57
CA PRO A 77 -8.44 22.28 6.65
C PRO A 77 -8.73 22.81 5.24
N SER A 78 -8.85 24.12 5.07
CA SER A 78 -9.13 24.77 3.78
C SER A 78 -7.88 25.01 2.93
N ASP A 79 -6.69 24.67 3.42
CA ASP A 79 -5.48 24.74 2.63
C ASP A 79 -5.50 23.69 1.52
N SER A 80 -5.15 24.11 0.30
CA SER A 80 -5.18 23.23 -0.88
C SER A 80 -4.41 21.92 -0.71
N GLU A 81 -3.23 21.94 -0.08
CA GLU A 81 -2.47 20.71 0.22
C GLU A 81 -3.22 19.77 1.18
N VAL A 82 -3.98 20.33 2.11
CA VAL A 82 -4.78 19.54 3.07
C VAL A 82 -6.01 18.97 2.38
N GLU A 83 -6.68 19.77 1.56
CA GLU A 83 -7.82 19.34 0.74
C GLU A 83 -7.43 18.26 -0.28
N TYR A 84 -6.21 18.32 -0.81
CA TYR A 84 -5.73 17.36 -1.80
C TYR A 84 -5.13 16.07 -1.22
N PHE A 85 -4.83 16.05 0.08
CA PHE A 85 -4.24 14.88 0.75
C PHE A 85 -5.04 13.57 0.53
N PRO A 86 -6.38 13.53 0.59
CA PRO A 86 -7.15 12.32 0.29
C PRO A 86 -6.96 11.79 -1.14
N TYR A 87 -6.74 12.68 -2.12
CA TYR A 87 -6.44 12.27 -3.49
C TYR A 87 -5.01 11.70 -3.59
N GLY A 88 -4.06 12.25 -2.84
CA GLY A 88 -2.73 11.67 -2.68
C GLY A 88 -2.77 10.24 -2.12
N ILE A 89 -3.56 10.01 -1.07
CA ILE A 89 -3.80 8.66 -0.53
C ILE A 89 -4.41 7.75 -1.59
N SER A 90 -5.41 8.24 -2.32
CA SER A 90 -6.07 7.46 -3.38
C SER A 90 -5.08 7.04 -4.47
N ALA A 91 -4.20 7.96 -4.90
CA ALA A 91 -3.15 7.67 -5.87
C ALA A 91 -2.16 6.60 -5.35
N LEU A 92 -1.77 6.68 -4.07
CA LEU A 92 -0.92 5.68 -3.43
C LEU A 92 -1.57 4.29 -3.40
N ILE A 93 -2.86 4.20 -3.04
CA ILE A 93 -3.61 2.94 -3.02
C ILE A 93 -3.66 2.33 -4.43
N ILE A 94 -3.98 3.14 -5.45
CA ILE A 94 -4.02 2.69 -6.84
C ILE A 94 -2.65 2.17 -7.28
N ALA A 95 -1.57 2.89 -6.97
CA ALA A 95 -0.21 2.46 -7.28
C ALA A 95 0.12 1.10 -6.64
N LEU A 96 -0.26 0.90 -5.37
CA LEU A 96 -0.04 -0.36 -4.65
C LEU A 96 -0.83 -1.53 -5.23
N LEU A 97 -2.09 -1.30 -5.64
CA LEU A 97 -2.93 -2.32 -6.27
C LEU A 97 -2.35 -2.75 -7.63
N ILE A 98 -1.92 -1.78 -8.44
CA ILE A 98 -1.28 -2.05 -9.73
C ILE A 98 0.02 -2.83 -9.50
N SER A 99 0.90 -2.37 -8.61
CA SER A 99 2.17 -3.05 -8.33
C SER A 99 1.96 -4.45 -7.77
N GLY A 100 0.96 -4.64 -6.91
CA GLY A 100 0.62 -5.94 -6.33
C GLY A 100 0.13 -6.92 -7.40
N THR A 101 -0.75 -6.46 -8.30
CA THR A 101 -1.29 -7.28 -9.40
C THR A 101 -0.19 -7.69 -10.38
N VAL A 102 0.69 -6.75 -10.75
CA VAL A 102 1.84 -7.01 -11.62
C VAL A 102 2.79 -8.01 -10.97
N THR A 103 3.14 -7.79 -9.70
CA THR A 103 4.05 -8.67 -8.95
C THR A 103 3.49 -10.08 -8.83
N TYR A 104 2.21 -10.23 -8.47
CA TYR A 104 1.55 -11.53 -8.41
C TYR A 104 1.56 -12.25 -9.77
N SER A 105 1.27 -11.52 -10.86
CA SER A 105 1.25 -12.08 -12.21
C SER A 105 2.62 -12.58 -12.65
N LEU A 106 3.69 -11.83 -12.34
CA LEU A 106 5.06 -12.23 -12.65
C LEU A 106 5.50 -13.46 -11.84
N LEU A 107 5.22 -13.47 -10.53
CA LEU A 107 5.61 -14.56 -9.63
C LEU A 107 4.86 -15.86 -9.94
N THR A 108 3.56 -15.79 -10.24
CA THR A 108 2.78 -16.97 -10.64
C THR A 108 3.19 -17.51 -12.01
N ARG A 109 3.55 -16.65 -12.97
CA ARG A 109 4.09 -17.07 -14.26
C ARG A 109 5.43 -17.80 -14.09
N LYS A 110 6.33 -17.26 -13.27
CA LYS A 110 7.62 -17.89 -12.96
C LYS A 110 7.44 -19.26 -12.29
N ASN A 111 6.58 -19.34 -11.27
CA ASN A 111 6.31 -20.60 -10.57
C ASN A 111 5.71 -21.66 -11.48
N ARG A 112 4.86 -21.27 -12.44
CA ARG A 112 4.30 -22.18 -13.44
C ARG A 112 5.40 -22.79 -14.31
N ASN A 113 6.30 -21.97 -14.84
CA ASN A 113 7.39 -22.42 -15.72
C ASN A 113 8.35 -23.39 -15.01
N VAL A 114 8.67 -23.12 -13.73
CA VAL A 114 9.57 -23.99 -12.93
C VAL A 114 8.95 -25.37 -12.64
N VAL A 115 7.63 -25.43 -12.43
CA VAL A 115 6.94 -26.72 -12.22
C VAL A 115 6.91 -27.54 -13.52
N PHE A 116 6.59 -26.92 -14.65
CA PHE A 116 6.59 -27.60 -15.96
C PHE A 116 7.97 -28.19 -16.33
N ASP A 117 9.05 -27.48 -16.04
CA ASP A 117 10.41 -27.95 -16.34
C ASP A 117 10.79 -29.17 -15.50
N LYS A 118 10.43 -29.18 -14.20
CA LYS A 118 10.65 -30.33 -13.31
C LYS A 118 9.85 -31.57 -13.74
N ASP A 119 8.62 -31.39 -14.20
CA ASP A 119 7.76 -32.50 -14.62
C ASP A 119 8.25 -33.17 -15.93
N ILE A 120 8.90 -32.40 -16.80
CA ILE A 120 9.53 -32.92 -18.04
C ILE A 120 10.79 -33.72 -17.69
N LEU A 121 11.63 -33.22 -16.78
CA LEU A 121 12.85 -33.89 -16.35
C LEU A 121 12.60 -35.20 -15.57
N LEU A 122 11.42 -35.36 -14.96
CA LEU A 122 11.04 -36.58 -14.23
C LEU A 122 10.33 -37.62 -15.11
N ARG A 123 9.98 -37.30 -16.36
CA ARG A 123 9.33 -38.23 -17.31
C ARG A 123 10.26 -38.82 -18.38
N ASN A 124 11.48 -38.32 -18.49
CA ASN A 124 12.56 -38.89 -19.31
C ASN A 124 13.56 -39.63 -18.41
#